data_AF-L0K0M2-F1
#
_entry.id   AF-L0K0M2-F1
#
_cell.length_a   1.000
_cell.length_b   1.000
_cell.length_c   1.000
_cell.angle_alpha   90.00
_cell.angle_beta   90.00
_cell.angle_gamma   90.00
#
_symmetry.space_group_name_H-M   'P 1'
#
loop_
_entity.id
_entity.type
_entity.pdbx_description
1 polymer ?
#
loop_
_entity_poly.entity_id
_entity_poly.type
_entity_poly.pdbx_seq_one_letter_code
_entity_poly.pdbx_strand_id
1 'polypeptide(L)'
;MELSEALNARGNVTCVVGAGGKKSTLYALGDVLERAVVTATVRIPPFEDQVADVVVSDAPLEAIRSAESWPLGLVAGREGSDRYLGYDPATVDEFVDELDPETSVVVKADGARTRWFKAPDDDEPQLPAATDVVVPIASAKIVGERLDEEHVHRPERVAAITDLEPGDRISATDVATVVASERGGCKDVPEDATVIPLVNMVDTPELETAAREIATAIHDRRTVPRVVLTRLLEDDPVVDVVSP
;
A
#
# COMPACT_ATOMS: atom_id res chain seq x y z
N MET A 1 -3.45 15.48 -11.38
CA MET A 1 -2.18 15.11 -10.71
C MET A 1 -2.00 13.63 -10.97
N GLU A 2 -0.84 13.20 -11.47
CA GLU A 2 -0.60 11.76 -11.72
C GLU A 2 -0.44 10.98 -10.42
N LEU A 3 -0.69 9.67 -10.44
CA LEU A 3 -0.62 8.83 -9.24
C LEU A 3 0.76 8.86 -8.58
N SER A 4 1.84 8.81 -9.36
CA SER A 4 3.21 8.86 -8.86
C SER A 4 3.57 10.19 -8.20
N GLU A 5 2.96 11.30 -8.64
CA GLU A 5 3.10 12.61 -7.99
C GLU A 5 2.23 12.69 -6.72
N ALA A 6 1.00 12.18 -6.78
CA ALA A 6 0.08 12.19 -5.64
C ALA A 6 0.62 11.37 -4.45
N LEU A 7 1.29 10.26 -4.73
CA LEU A 7 1.92 9.40 -3.73
C LEU A 7 3.42 9.68 -3.51
N ASN A 8 3.98 10.72 -4.12
CA ASN A 8 5.40 11.05 -4.01
C ASN A 8 6.34 9.85 -4.28
N ALA A 9 6.03 9.05 -5.31
CA ALA A 9 6.69 7.76 -5.54
C ALA A 9 7.96 7.85 -6.40
N ARG A 10 8.16 8.95 -7.14
CA ARG A 10 9.30 9.12 -8.05
C ARG A 10 10.61 9.23 -7.27
N GLY A 11 11.54 8.29 -7.53
CA GLY A 11 12.86 8.23 -6.88
C GLY A 11 12.83 7.83 -5.42
N ASN A 12 11.69 7.37 -4.91
CA ASN A 12 11.49 7.04 -3.49
C ASN A 12 11.16 5.55 -3.31
N VAL A 13 11.42 5.04 -2.11
CA VAL A 13 10.92 3.76 -1.64
C VAL A 13 9.51 3.94 -1.09
N THR A 14 8.53 3.44 -1.85
CA THR A 14 7.11 3.53 -1.53
C THR A 14 6.57 2.19 -1.04
N CYS A 15 6.26 2.10 0.25
CA CYS A 15 5.69 0.91 0.88
C CYS A 15 4.16 1.02 0.98
N VAL A 16 3.43 0.08 0.39
CA VAL A 16 1.98 0.00 0.57
C VAL A 16 1.61 -0.98 1.68
N VAL A 17 0.68 -0.56 2.54
CA VAL A 17 0.13 -1.35 3.66
C VAL A 17 -1.39 -1.28 3.68
N GLY A 18 -2.05 -2.06 4.54
CA GLY A 18 -3.52 -1.99 4.69
C GLY A 18 -4.27 -2.96 3.78
N ALA A 19 -5.42 -2.58 3.22
CA ALA A 19 -6.28 -3.47 2.45
C ALA A 19 -7.11 -2.68 1.43
N GLY A 20 -7.72 -3.36 0.44
CA GLY A 20 -8.60 -2.68 -0.52
C GLY A 20 -7.92 -1.98 -1.70
N GLY A 21 -6.69 -2.35 -2.08
CA GLY A 21 -6.06 -1.77 -3.28
C GLY A 21 -4.57 -2.01 -3.47
N LYS A 22 -3.87 -2.60 -2.50
CA LYS A 22 -2.40 -2.74 -2.49
C LYS A 22 -1.81 -3.21 -3.81
N LYS A 23 -2.23 -4.36 -4.34
CA LYS A 23 -1.68 -4.90 -5.60
C LYS A 23 -1.90 -3.95 -6.77
N SER A 24 -3.13 -3.45 -6.92
CA SER A 24 -3.46 -2.49 -7.97
C SER A 24 -2.64 -1.20 -7.82
N THR A 25 -2.33 -0.77 -6.59
CA THR A 25 -1.46 0.39 -6.34
C THR A 25 -0.02 0.10 -6.75
N LEU A 26 0.53 -1.08 -6.42
CA LEU A 26 1.87 -1.48 -6.88
C LEU A 26 1.96 -1.41 -8.40
N TYR A 27 1.01 -2.04 -9.09
CA TYR A 27 1.06 -2.17 -10.55
C TYR A 27 0.81 -0.83 -11.23
N ALA A 28 -0.16 -0.04 -10.75
CA ALA A 28 -0.40 1.30 -11.28
C ALA A 28 0.80 2.23 -11.07
N LEU A 29 1.51 2.13 -9.95
CA LEU A 29 2.77 2.86 -9.75
C LEU A 29 3.88 2.34 -10.68
N GLY A 30 4.04 1.03 -10.79
CA GLY A 30 5.02 0.42 -11.68
C GLY A 30 4.85 0.84 -13.14
N ASP A 31 3.62 0.99 -13.61
CA ASP A 31 3.29 1.37 -14.99
C ASP A 31 3.62 2.86 -15.30
N VAL A 32 3.42 3.75 -14.33
CA VAL A 32 3.61 5.21 -14.54
C VAL A 32 5.01 5.72 -14.15
N LEU A 33 5.84 4.87 -13.54
CA LEU A 33 7.19 5.21 -13.12
C LEU A 33 8.20 4.72 -14.17
N GLU A 34 9.12 5.59 -14.58
CA GLU A 34 10.06 5.30 -15.67
C GLU A 34 11.02 4.14 -15.35
N ARG A 35 11.54 4.10 -14.11
CA ARG A 35 12.50 3.09 -13.65
C ARG A 35 12.07 2.52 -12.29
N ALA A 36 11.03 1.69 -12.30
CA ALA A 36 10.43 1.12 -11.09
C ALA A 36 10.79 -0.34 -10.81
N VAL A 37 11.29 -0.61 -9.60
CA VAL A 37 11.38 -1.96 -9.03
C VAL A 37 10.08 -2.26 -8.26
N VAL A 38 9.34 -3.27 -8.68
CA VAL A 38 8.14 -3.76 -8.01
C VAL A 38 8.51 -5.00 -7.20
N THR A 39 8.43 -4.90 -5.87
CA THR A 39 8.87 -5.97 -4.95
C THR A 39 7.93 -6.11 -3.75
N ALA A 40 8.27 -7.03 -2.85
CA ALA A 40 7.53 -7.28 -1.62
C ALA A 40 8.47 -7.75 -0.51
N THR A 41 8.13 -7.43 0.74
CA THR A 41 8.74 -8.03 1.94
C THR A 41 7.89 -9.15 2.54
N VAL A 42 6.74 -9.41 1.91
CA VAL A 42 5.84 -10.51 2.23
C VAL A 42 5.54 -11.32 0.98
N ARG A 43 4.86 -12.45 1.14
CA ARG A 43 4.40 -13.24 -0.01
C ARG A 43 3.50 -12.40 -0.93
N ILE A 44 3.77 -12.47 -2.23
CA ILE A 44 3.01 -11.81 -3.28
C ILE A 44 2.51 -12.84 -4.30
N PRO A 45 1.26 -12.73 -4.81
CA PRO A 45 0.81 -13.56 -5.93
C PRO A 45 1.65 -13.31 -7.20
N PRO A 46 1.60 -14.22 -8.18
CA PRO A 46 2.16 -13.99 -9.50
C PRO A 46 1.65 -12.68 -10.12
N PHE A 47 2.55 -11.98 -10.80
CA PHE A 47 2.35 -10.62 -11.31
C PHE A 47 3.15 -10.36 -12.60
N GLU A 48 3.52 -11.42 -13.31
CA GLU A 48 4.28 -11.38 -14.57
C GLU A 48 3.59 -10.51 -15.62
N ASP A 49 2.25 -10.53 -15.66
CA ASP A 49 1.44 -9.72 -16.58
C ASP A 49 1.38 -8.23 -16.19
N GLN A 50 2.03 -7.82 -15.10
CA GLN A 50 1.97 -6.46 -14.55
C GLN A 50 3.33 -5.75 -14.60
N VAL A 51 4.36 -6.43 -15.07
CA VAL A 51 5.72 -5.91 -15.17
C VAL A 51 6.37 -6.31 -16.48
N ALA A 52 7.46 -5.64 -16.86
CA ALA A 52 8.17 -5.98 -18.09
C ALA A 52 8.94 -7.29 -17.99
N ASP A 53 9.45 -7.61 -16.79
CA ASP A 53 10.07 -8.90 -16.48
C ASP A 53 9.96 -9.19 -14.97
N VAL A 54 9.99 -10.47 -14.59
CA VAL A 54 10.07 -10.91 -13.19
C VAL A 54 11.36 -11.70 -12.99
N VAL A 55 12.26 -11.14 -12.18
CA VAL A 55 13.51 -11.77 -11.79
C VAL A 55 13.38 -12.33 -10.37
N VAL A 56 13.65 -13.63 -10.25
CA VAL A 56 13.82 -14.32 -8.97
C VAL A 56 15.31 -14.39 -8.66
N SER A 57 15.78 -13.71 -7.61
CA SER A 57 17.21 -13.60 -7.33
C SER A 57 17.50 -13.47 -5.83
N ASP A 58 18.56 -14.14 -5.38
CA ASP A 58 19.15 -13.89 -4.05
C ASP A 58 20.17 -12.72 -4.08
N ALA A 59 20.44 -12.16 -5.27
CA ALA A 59 21.30 -11.00 -5.50
C ALA A 59 20.48 -9.87 -6.17
N PRO A 60 19.63 -9.16 -5.40
CA PRO A 60 18.69 -8.18 -5.95
C PRO A 60 19.39 -7.03 -6.68
N LEU A 61 20.47 -6.49 -6.11
CA LEU A 61 21.20 -5.36 -6.71
C LEU A 61 21.79 -5.70 -8.10
N GLU A 62 22.32 -6.91 -8.27
CA GLU A 62 22.85 -7.36 -9.56
C GLU A 62 21.74 -7.53 -10.61
N ALA A 63 20.58 -8.06 -10.20
CA ALA A 63 19.40 -8.16 -11.05
C ALA A 63 18.92 -6.78 -11.51
N ILE A 64 18.86 -5.81 -10.59
CA ILE A 64 18.47 -4.42 -10.90
C ILE A 64 19.46 -3.78 -11.89
N ARG A 65 20.77 -3.94 -11.65
CA ARG A 65 21.82 -3.37 -12.52
C ARG A 65 21.83 -3.99 -13.93
N SER A 66 21.36 -5.22 -14.05
CA SER A 66 21.32 -5.95 -15.32
C SER A 66 19.98 -5.79 -16.07
N ALA A 67 18.98 -5.13 -15.49
CA ALA A 67 17.66 -5.01 -16.08
C ALA A 67 17.65 -4.07 -17.29
N GLU A 68 17.14 -4.58 -18.41
CA GLU A 68 17.03 -3.85 -19.68
C GLU A 68 15.62 -3.27 -19.91
N SER A 69 14.62 -3.73 -19.15
CA SER A 69 13.22 -3.34 -19.28
C SER A 69 12.60 -3.03 -17.91
N TRP A 70 11.61 -2.13 -17.93
CA TRP A 70 10.96 -1.58 -16.74
C TRP A 70 9.44 -1.52 -16.95
N PRO A 71 8.62 -1.66 -15.89
CA PRO A 71 9.02 -1.92 -14.51
C PRO A 71 9.58 -3.34 -14.31
N LEU A 72 10.52 -3.49 -13.37
CA LEU A 72 11.15 -4.76 -13.02
C LEU A 72 10.44 -5.37 -11.81
N GLY A 73 9.85 -6.55 -11.98
CA GLY A 73 9.45 -7.38 -10.85
C GLY A 73 10.65 -8.06 -10.22
N LEU A 74 10.84 -7.90 -8.91
CA LEU A 74 12.00 -8.48 -8.22
C LEU A 74 11.57 -9.16 -6.92
N VAL A 75 11.91 -10.44 -6.77
CA VAL A 75 11.49 -11.27 -5.64
C VAL A 75 12.58 -12.26 -5.23
N ALA A 76 12.62 -12.63 -3.95
CA ALA A 76 13.67 -13.49 -3.40
C ALA A 76 13.55 -14.95 -3.88
N GLY A 77 12.32 -15.41 -4.13
CA GLY A 77 12.08 -16.82 -4.41
C GLY A 77 10.69 -17.07 -4.96
N ARG A 78 10.44 -18.33 -5.34
CA ARG A 78 9.12 -18.80 -5.78
C ARG A 78 8.70 -20.01 -4.95
N GLU A 79 7.47 -19.97 -4.42
CA GLU A 79 6.86 -21.05 -3.65
C GLU A 79 5.74 -21.68 -4.50
N GLY A 80 6.08 -22.73 -5.25
CA GLY A 80 5.16 -23.38 -6.18
C GLY A 80 4.75 -22.49 -7.36
N SER A 81 3.58 -22.73 -7.94
CA SER A 81 3.06 -21.89 -9.04
C SER A 81 2.40 -20.60 -8.55
N ASP A 82 1.96 -20.56 -7.29
CA ASP A 82 0.90 -19.65 -6.85
C ASP A 82 1.40 -18.45 -6.03
N ARG A 83 2.68 -18.42 -5.65
CA ARG A 83 3.27 -17.37 -4.82
C ARG A 83 4.75 -17.14 -5.11
N TYR A 84 5.15 -15.87 -5.00
CA TYR A 84 6.53 -15.45 -4.83
C TYR A 84 6.82 -15.13 -3.37
N LEU A 85 8.07 -15.37 -2.97
CA LEU A 85 8.62 -15.00 -1.68
C LEU A 85 9.13 -13.56 -1.74
N GLY A 86 8.70 -12.73 -0.80
CA GLY A 86 9.28 -11.41 -0.60
C GLY A 86 10.67 -11.50 0.03
N TYR A 87 11.42 -10.41 -0.03
CA TYR A 87 12.70 -10.26 0.66
C TYR A 87 12.50 -10.02 2.15
N ASP A 88 13.55 -10.29 2.93
CA ASP A 88 13.64 -9.70 4.27
C ASP A 88 13.74 -8.17 4.14
N PRO A 89 13.11 -7.37 5.02
CA PRO A 89 13.23 -5.91 4.97
C PRO A 89 14.68 -5.41 4.92
N ALA A 90 15.61 -6.05 5.63
CA ALA A 90 17.02 -5.66 5.63
C ALA A 90 17.69 -5.86 4.26
N THR A 91 17.29 -6.88 3.50
CA THR A 91 17.77 -7.06 2.11
C THR A 91 17.28 -5.93 1.20
N VAL A 92 16.07 -5.40 1.45
CA VAL A 92 15.58 -4.23 0.71
C VAL A 92 16.40 -3.00 1.05
N ASP A 93 16.69 -2.76 2.33
CA ASP A 93 17.54 -1.66 2.78
C ASP A 93 18.92 -1.70 2.08
N GLU A 94 19.56 -2.88 2.08
CA GLU A 94 20.89 -3.07 1.49
C GLU A 94 20.97 -2.72 0.00
N PHE A 95 19.97 -3.11 -0.82
CA PHE A 95 20.05 -2.78 -2.24
C PHE A 95 19.62 -1.36 -2.53
N VAL A 96 18.69 -0.77 -1.76
CA VAL A 96 18.21 0.61 -1.93
C VAL A 96 19.35 1.61 -1.77
N ASP A 97 20.22 1.40 -0.78
CA ASP A 97 21.38 2.26 -0.50
C ASP A 97 22.35 2.39 -1.70
N GLU A 98 22.30 1.42 -2.63
CA GLU A 98 23.18 1.32 -3.79
C GLU A 98 22.50 1.71 -5.11
N LEU A 99 21.25 2.16 -5.08
CA LEU A 99 20.47 2.55 -6.26
C LEU A 99 20.76 3.98 -6.72
N ASP A 100 20.62 4.20 -8.02
CA ASP A 100 20.55 5.54 -8.58
C ASP A 100 19.31 6.28 -8.03
N PRO A 101 19.40 7.58 -7.66
CA PRO A 101 18.28 8.35 -7.11
C PRO A 101 17.04 8.46 -8.01
N GLU A 102 17.16 8.11 -9.29
CA GLU A 102 16.05 8.09 -10.24
C GLU A 102 15.28 6.76 -10.22
N THR A 103 15.82 5.73 -9.56
CA THR A 103 15.18 4.41 -9.44
C THR A 103 14.14 4.46 -8.32
N SER A 104 12.89 4.14 -8.65
CA SER A 104 11.80 4.08 -7.68
C SER A 104 11.60 2.64 -7.21
N VAL A 105 11.31 2.41 -5.94
CA VAL A 105 11.05 1.06 -5.41
C VAL A 105 9.66 1.03 -4.80
N VAL A 106 8.81 0.13 -5.29
CA VAL A 106 7.44 -0.02 -4.78
C VAL A 106 7.32 -1.37 -4.09
N VAL A 107 7.06 -1.33 -2.78
CA VAL A 107 7.12 -2.50 -1.90
C VAL A 107 5.73 -2.82 -1.37
N LYS A 108 5.30 -4.06 -1.54
CA LYS A 108 4.18 -4.61 -0.77
C LYS A 108 4.69 -5.08 0.60
N ALA A 109 4.29 -4.39 1.67
CA ALA A 109 4.83 -4.63 3.00
C ALA A 109 3.95 -5.48 3.94
N ASP A 110 2.73 -5.85 3.53
CA ASP A 110 1.85 -6.68 4.37
C ASP A 110 0.80 -7.53 3.61
N GLY A 111 0.22 -8.52 4.30
CA GLY A 111 -0.87 -9.36 3.82
C GLY A 111 -2.25 -8.71 4.01
N ALA A 112 -3.26 -9.14 3.25
CA ALA A 112 -4.66 -8.72 3.50
C ALA A 112 -5.73 -9.71 2.98
N ARG A 113 -5.34 -10.84 2.37
CA ARG A 113 -6.26 -11.84 1.81
C ARG A 113 -7.42 -11.24 0.97
N THR A 114 -7.08 -10.26 0.12
CA THR A 114 -8.02 -9.54 -0.77
C THR A 114 -9.23 -8.89 -0.07
N ARG A 115 -9.10 -8.55 1.21
CA ARG A 115 -10.10 -7.78 1.97
C ARG A 115 -10.03 -6.29 1.65
N TRP A 116 -11.07 -5.56 2.07
CA TRP A 116 -11.24 -4.14 1.83
C TRP A 116 -10.66 -3.27 2.94
N PHE A 117 -10.56 -3.82 4.14
CA PHE A 117 -10.07 -3.14 5.33
C PHE A 117 -9.34 -4.10 6.27
N LYS A 118 -8.41 -3.58 7.08
CA LYS A 118 -7.69 -4.38 8.08
C LYS A 118 -7.00 -3.50 9.13
N ALA A 119 -6.57 -4.15 10.21
CA ALA A 119 -5.49 -3.68 11.08
C ALA A 119 -4.34 -4.72 11.09
N PRO A 120 -3.07 -4.29 11.19
CA PRO A 120 -1.91 -5.19 11.21
C PRO A 120 -1.84 -6.03 12.49
N ASP A 121 -1.19 -7.20 12.42
CA ASP A 121 -0.82 -7.99 13.60
C ASP A 121 0.57 -7.65 14.11
N ASP A 122 1.10 -8.45 15.03
CA ASP A 122 2.42 -8.19 15.63
C ASP A 122 3.54 -8.37 14.60
N ASP A 123 3.33 -9.25 13.62
CA ASP A 123 4.27 -9.52 12.52
C ASP A 123 4.06 -8.62 11.28
N GLU A 124 3.16 -7.63 11.33
CA GLU A 124 2.92 -6.68 10.23
C GLU A 124 2.97 -5.23 10.72
N PRO A 125 3.31 -4.25 9.86
CA PRO A 125 3.86 -4.43 8.52
C PRO A 125 5.36 -4.79 8.55
N GLN A 126 5.85 -5.39 7.47
CA GLN A 126 7.28 -5.70 7.28
C GLN A 126 7.94 -4.56 6.48
N LEU A 127 8.08 -3.39 7.10
CA LEU A 127 8.64 -2.20 6.46
C LEU A 127 10.18 -2.22 6.47
N PRO A 128 10.85 -1.98 5.32
CA PRO A 128 12.27 -1.64 5.28
C PRO A 128 12.55 -0.31 6.00
N ALA A 129 13.73 -0.17 6.60
CA ALA A 129 14.16 1.08 7.22
C ALA A 129 14.34 2.22 6.20
N ALA A 130 14.72 1.89 4.96
CA ALA A 130 14.89 2.82 3.85
C ALA A 130 13.57 3.32 3.24
N THR A 131 12.42 3.10 3.89
CA THR A 131 11.11 3.54 3.38
C THR A 131 10.98 5.07 3.46
N ASP A 132 10.85 5.73 2.31
CA ASP A 132 10.59 7.18 2.23
C ASP A 132 9.10 7.51 2.35
N VAL A 133 8.23 6.66 1.78
CA VAL A 133 6.79 6.88 1.75
C VAL A 133 6.05 5.62 2.19
N VAL A 134 5.19 5.76 3.20
CA VAL A 134 4.22 4.72 3.57
C VAL A 134 2.84 5.12 3.07
N VAL A 135 2.18 4.21 2.37
CA VAL A 135 0.84 4.37 1.81
C VAL A 135 -0.12 3.41 2.50
N PRO A 136 -0.78 3.82 3.60
CA PRO A 136 -1.86 3.05 4.20
C PRO A 136 -3.10 3.08 3.31
N ILE A 137 -3.58 1.89 2.92
CA ILE A 137 -4.71 1.74 2.00
C ILE A 137 -5.94 1.24 2.74
N ALA A 138 -7.08 1.86 2.45
CA ALA A 138 -8.41 1.35 2.75
C ALA A 138 -9.32 1.50 1.51
N SER A 139 -10.36 0.67 1.41
CA SER A 139 -11.41 0.85 0.39
C SER A 139 -12.54 1.74 0.92
N ALA A 140 -13.04 2.66 0.09
CA ALA A 140 -14.25 3.42 0.37
C ALA A 140 -15.48 2.50 0.57
N LYS A 141 -15.48 1.32 -0.06
CA LYS A 141 -16.58 0.34 0.02
C LYS A 141 -16.76 -0.27 1.41
N ILE A 142 -15.80 -0.10 2.33
CA ILE A 142 -15.98 -0.60 3.70
C ILE A 142 -16.98 0.23 4.51
N VAL A 143 -17.22 1.48 4.13
CA VAL A 143 -18.14 2.35 4.87
C VAL A 143 -19.56 1.83 4.72
N GLY A 144 -20.22 1.60 5.86
CA GLY A 144 -21.56 1.04 5.95
C GLY A 144 -21.60 -0.48 6.01
N GLU A 145 -20.50 -1.18 5.71
CA GLU A 145 -20.35 -2.62 5.85
C GLU A 145 -20.19 -3.03 7.31
N ARG A 146 -20.38 -4.32 7.58
CA ARG A 146 -20.24 -4.88 8.91
C ARG A 146 -18.78 -5.18 9.25
N LEU A 147 -18.46 -5.04 10.54
CA LEU A 147 -17.19 -5.52 11.09
C LEU A 147 -17.21 -7.05 11.20
N ASP A 148 -16.83 -7.71 10.12
CA ASP A 148 -16.74 -9.16 10.02
C ASP A 148 -15.63 -9.62 9.05
N GLU A 149 -15.41 -10.93 8.98
CA GLU A 149 -14.36 -11.54 8.15
C GLU A 149 -14.66 -11.54 6.65
N GLU A 150 -15.87 -11.12 6.22
CA GLU A 150 -16.23 -11.04 4.81
C GLU A 150 -15.44 -9.91 4.15
N HIS A 151 -15.46 -8.73 4.77
CA HIS A 151 -14.86 -7.50 4.23
C HIS A 151 -13.60 -7.05 4.97
N VAL A 152 -13.41 -7.49 6.23
CA VAL A 152 -12.29 -7.09 7.08
C VAL A 152 -11.32 -8.25 7.30
N HIS A 153 -10.03 -8.00 7.13
CA HIS A 153 -9.00 -8.94 7.56
C HIS A 153 -8.70 -8.69 9.04
N ARG A 154 -8.87 -9.72 9.89
CA ARG A 154 -8.65 -9.63 11.34
C ARG A 154 -9.57 -8.59 12.02
N PRO A 155 -10.90 -8.74 11.91
CA PRO A 155 -11.86 -7.77 12.45
C PRO A 155 -11.67 -7.49 13.94
N GLU A 156 -11.19 -8.45 14.73
CA GLU A 156 -10.88 -8.30 16.14
C GLU A 156 -9.81 -7.24 16.42
N ARG A 157 -8.88 -7.01 15.49
CA ARG A 157 -7.84 -5.99 15.61
C ARG A 157 -8.35 -4.60 15.26
N VAL A 158 -9.27 -4.52 14.29
CA VAL A 158 -9.99 -3.28 14.00
C VAL A 158 -10.84 -2.88 15.20
N ALA A 159 -11.61 -3.83 15.78
CA ALA A 159 -12.38 -3.62 17.01
C ALA A 159 -11.52 -3.04 18.15
N ALA A 160 -10.30 -3.56 18.35
CA ALA A 160 -9.40 -3.10 19.39
C ALA A 160 -8.81 -1.68 19.18
N ILE A 161 -9.04 -1.07 18.02
CA ILE A 161 -8.62 0.30 17.67
C ILE A 161 -9.83 1.26 17.67
N THR A 162 -11.01 0.78 17.27
CA THR A 162 -12.20 1.62 17.04
C THR A 162 -13.27 1.46 18.11
N ASP A 163 -13.09 0.55 19.07
CA ASP A 163 -14.10 0.15 20.07
C ASP A 163 -15.43 -0.38 19.48
N LEU A 164 -15.39 -0.84 18.22
CA LEU A 164 -16.54 -1.48 17.56
C LEU A 164 -16.72 -2.92 18.04
N GLU A 165 -17.96 -3.39 18.10
CA GLU A 165 -18.28 -4.80 18.35
C GLU A 165 -18.41 -5.59 17.02
N PRO A 166 -18.16 -6.91 17.02
CA PRO A 166 -18.38 -7.73 15.83
C PRO A 166 -19.80 -7.59 15.27
N GLY A 167 -19.89 -7.29 13.97
CA GLY A 167 -21.16 -7.08 13.27
C GLY A 167 -21.67 -5.63 13.27
N ASP A 168 -21.04 -4.71 14.00
CA ASP A 168 -21.34 -3.28 13.92
C ASP A 168 -21.04 -2.72 12.54
N ARG A 169 -21.71 -1.62 12.18
CA ARG A 169 -21.45 -0.92 10.91
C ARG A 169 -20.22 -0.02 11.05
N ILE A 170 -19.33 -0.13 10.09
CA ILE A 170 -18.11 0.67 10.01
C ILE A 170 -18.45 2.04 9.42
N SER A 171 -18.15 3.12 10.14
CA SER A 171 -18.29 4.49 9.65
C SER A 171 -17.00 5.00 8.99
N ALA A 172 -17.08 6.12 8.27
CA ALA A 172 -15.91 6.81 7.75
C ALA A 172 -14.90 7.20 8.86
N THR A 173 -15.43 7.57 10.04
CA THR A 173 -14.64 7.86 11.24
C THR A 173 -13.86 6.65 11.74
N ASP A 174 -14.46 5.46 11.71
CA ASP A 174 -13.78 4.22 12.15
C ASP A 174 -12.63 3.87 11.19
N VAL A 175 -12.86 4.02 9.88
CA VAL A 175 -11.82 3.84 8.86
C VAL A 175 -10.66 4.80 9.09
N ALA A 176 -10.96 6.09 9.25
CA ALA A 176 -9.95 7.10 9.54
C ALA A 176 -9.18 6.82 10.83
N THR A 177 -9.87 6.32 11.86
CA THR A 177 -9.26 5.95 13.15
C THR A 177 -8.24 4.84 12.99
N VAL A 178 -8.53 3.79 12.22
CA VAL A 178 -7.54 2.74 11.94
C VAL A 178 -6.42 3.24 11.04
N VAL A 179 -6.74 3.93 9.95
CA VAL A 179 -5.75 4.39 8.96
C VAL A 179 -4.73 5.35 9.59
N ALA A 180 -5.16 6.24 10.47
CA ALA A 180 -4.29 7.22 11.13
C ALA A 180 -3.53 6.68 12.36
N SER A 181 -3.91 5.51 12.87
CA SER A 181 -3.39 4.96 14.14
C SER A 181 -2.01 4.33 14.03
N GLU A 182 -1.17 4.53 15.04
CA GLU A 182 0.11 3.83 15.25
C GLU A 182 -0.07 2.33 15.56
N ARG A 183 -1.30 1.90 15.87
CA ARG A 183 -1.68 0.47 15.98
C ARG A 183 -2.32 -0.05 14.69
N GLY A 184 -2.50 0.82 13.69
CA GLY A 184 -3.25 0.58 12.47
C GLY A 184 -2.42 0.88 11.23
N GLY A 185 -2.89 1.76 10.36
CA GLY A 185 -2.25 2.10 9.09
C GLY A 185 -0.84 2.70 9.23
N CYS A 186 -0.51 3.25 10.39
CA CYS A 186 0.77 3.90 10.65
C CYS A 186 1.64 3.14 11.66
N LYS A 187 1.40 1.84 11.84
CA LYS A 187 2.25 0.99 12.66
C LYS A 187 3.65 0.85 12.04
N ASP A 188 4.68 0.94 12.87
CA ASP A 188 6.10 0.74 12.52
C ASP A 188 6.62 1.63 11.37
N VAL A 189 5.97 2.78 11.12
CA VAL A 189 6.43 3.77 10.13
C VAL A 189 7.77 4.36 10.56
N PRO A 190 8.81 4.36 9.69
CA PRO A 190 10.10 4.99 10.02
C PRO A 190 9.98 6.49 10.30
N GLU A 191 10.85 7.03 11.15
CA GLU A 191 10.76 8.42 11.65
C GLU A 191 10.77 9.47 10.52
N ASP A 192 11.57 9.25 9.49
CA ASP A 192 11.72 10.16 8.35
C ASP A 192 10.73 9.88 7.20
N ALA A 193 9.92 8.82 7.31
CA ALA A 193 8.98 8.42 6.28
C ALA A 193 7.74 9.33 6.25
N THR A 194 7.31 9.70 5.05
CA THR A 194 6.06 10.43 4.85
C THR A 194 4.89 9.47 4.73
N VAL A 195 3.85 9.66 5.54
CA VAL A 195 2.60 8.90 5.41
C VAL A 195 1.66 9.60 4.44
N ILE A 196 1.27 8.93 3.35
CA ILE A 196 0.28 9.42 2.38
C ILE A 196 -0.85 8.39 2.27
N PRO A 197 -1.95 8.54 3.03
CA PRO A 197 -3.07 7.60 2.97
C PRO A 197 -3.75 7.59 1.61
N LEU A 198 -4.20 6.41 1.19
CA LEU A 198 -4.93 6.22 -0.06
C LEU A 198 -6.26 5.51 0.21
N VAL A 199 -7.36 6.12 -0.24
CA VAL A 199 -8.70 5.55 -0.20
C VAL A 199 -9.09 5.14 -1.61
N ASN A 200 -9.17 3.83 -1.85
CA ASN A 200 -9.43 3.27 -3.17
C ASN A 200 -10.91 2.88 -3.36
N MET A 201 -11.27 2.49 -4.59
CA MET A 201 -12.60 2.05 -5.02
C MET A 201 -13.63 3.19 -4.94
N VAL A 202 -13.19 4.39 -5.27
CA VAL A 202 -14.04 5.59 -5.37
C VAL A 202 -14.73 5.60 -6.74
N ASP A 203 -15.57 4.58 -6.95
CA ASP A 203 -16.14 4.26 -8.26
C ASP A 203 -17.47 5.00 -8.52
N THR A 204 -18.10 5.55 -7.48
CA THR A 204 -19.40 6.24 -7.56
C THR A 204 -19.41 7.54 -6.73
N PRO A 205 -20.34 8.48 -6.99
CA PRO A 205 -20.46 9.71 -6.19
C PRO A 205 -20.70 9.47 -4.70
N GLU A 206 -21.42 8.40 -4.34
CA GLU A 206 -21.65 8.02 -2.95
C GLU A 206 -20.34 7.56 -2.27
N LEU A 207 -19.53 6.78 -2.99
CA LEU A 207 -18.21 6.34 -2.51
C LEU A 207 -17.23 7.52 -2.45
N GLU A 208 -17.33 8.49 -3.35
CA GLU A 208 -16.53 9.73 -3.27
C GLU A 208 -16.89 10.55 -2.03
N THR A 209 -18.18 10.66 -1.72
CA THR A 209 -18.63 11.32 -0.49
C THR A 209 -18.05 10.63 0.74
N ALA A 210 -18.17 9.31 0.84
CA ALA A 210 -17.59 8.53 1.94
C ALA A 210 -16.06 8.67 2.01
N ALA A 211 -15.36 8.65 0.87
CA ALA A 211 -13.92 8.80 0.81
C ALA A 211 -13.43 10.19 1.24
N ARG A 212 -14.18 11.25 0.92
CA ARG A 212 -13.92 12.62 1.41
C ARG A 212 -14.15 12.75 2.92
N GLU A 213 -15.18 12.07 3.44
CA GLU A 213 -15.41 12.00 4.89
C GLU A 213 -14.26 11.29 5.60
N ILE A 214 -13.77 10.17 5.06
CA ILE A 214 -12.57 9.48 5.57
C ILE A 214 -11.36 10.42 5.53
N ALA A 215 -11.10 11.09 4.41
CA ALA A 215 -9.95 11.97 4.25
C ALA A 215 -9.97 13.13 5.26
N THR A 216 -11.12 13.78 5.43
CA THR A 216 -11.31 14.84 6.43
C THR A 216 -11.03 14.30 7.84
N ALA A 217 -11.62 13.15 8.18
CA ALA A 217 -11.43 12.53 9.49
C ALA A 217 -9.97 12.06 9.75
N ILE A 218 -9.20 11.73 8.70
CA ILE A 218 -7.77 11.44 8.82
C ILE A 218 -7.00 12.71 9.18
N HIS A 219 -7.25 13.82 8.48
CA HIS A 219 -6.58 15.11 8.76
C HIS A 219 -6.85 15.63 10.17
N ASP A 220 -8.05 15.37 10.71
CA ASP A 220 -8.38 15.69 12.11
C ASP A 220 -7.58 14.86 13.14
N ARG A 221 -7.03 13.71 12.74
CA ARG A 221 -6.38 12.73 13.63
C ARG A 221 -4.87 12.69 13.49
N ARG A 222 -4.34 12.95 12.30
CA ARG A 222 -2.92 12.87 11.99
C ARG A 222 -2.55 13.92 10.96
N THR A 223 -1.43 14.59 11.20
CA THR A 223 -0.81 15.47 10.21
C THR A 223 -0.23 14.61 9.08
N VAL A 224 -0.93 14.59 7.95
CA VAL A 224 -0.47 14.00 6.68
C VAL A 224 -0.53 15.08 5.60
N PRO A 225 0.38 15.10 4.62
CA PRO A 225 0.41 16.17 3.62
C PRO A 225 -0.82 16.16 2.70
N ARG A 226 -1.41 14.97 2.48
CA ARG A 226 -2.60 14.75 1.66
C ARG A 226 -3.16 13.34 1.84
N VAL A 227 -4.42 13.15 1.45
CA VAL A 227 -5.07 11.85 1.27
C VAL A 227 -5.45 11.70 -0.21
N VAL A 228 -5.08 10.58 -0.83
CA VAL A 228 -5.32 10.35 -2.26
C VAL A 228 -6.55 9.47 -2.44
N LEU A 229 -7.54 9.93 -3.21
CA LEU A 229 -8.75 9.19 -3.54
C LEU A 229 -8.60 8.55 -4.90
N THR A 230 -8.83 7.23 -5.02
CA THR A 230 -8.53 6.51 -6.25
C THR A 230 -9.61 5.52 -6.69
N ARG A 231 -9.59 5.23 -8.00
CA ARG A 231 -10.30 4.15 -8.68
C ARG A 231 -9.29 3.42 -9.58
N LEU A 232 -8.42 2.62 -8.97
CA LEU A 232 -7.19 2.08 -9.59
C LEU A 232 -7.39 1.15 -10.81
N LEU A 233 -8.63 0.87 -11.22
CA LEU A 233 -8.93 0.03 -12.40
C LEU A 233 -9.33 0.85 -13.63
N GLU A 234 -9.38 2.18 -13.51
CA GLU A 234 -9.67 3.11 -14.60
C GLU A 234 -8.39 3.73 -15.15
N ASP A 235 -8.41 4.19 -16.41
CA ASP A 235 -7.26 4.83 -17.08
C ASP A 235 -6.77 6.09 -16.35
N ASP A 236 -7.69 6.83 -15.73
CA ASP A 236 -7.38 7.95 -14.84
C ASP A 236 -7.72 7.56 -13.38
N PRO A 237 -6.73 7.00 -12.66
CA PRO A 237 -6.98 6.36 -11.37
C PRO A 237 -7.13 7.36 -10.23
N VAL A 238 -6.68 8.61 -10.37
CA VAL A 238 -6.74 9.61 -9.30
C VAL A 238 -8.04 10.39 -9.41
N VAL A 239 -8.94 10.19 -8.45
CA VAL A 239 -10.23 10.92 -8.38
C VAL A 239 -10.02 12.30 -7.77
N ASP A 240 -9.30 12.38 -6.65
CA ASP A 240 -8.97 13.64 -5.99
C ASP A 240 -7.77 13.51 -5.04
N VAL A 241 -7.20 14.65 -4.65
CA VAL A 241 -6.13 14.77 -3.65
C VAL A 241 -6.57 15.76 -2.58
N VAL A 242 -6.96 15.25 -1.41
CA VAL A 242 -7.49 16.05 -0.31
C VAL A 242 -6.34 16.50 0.59
N SER A 243 -6.06 17.80 0.59
CA SER A 243 -5.07 18.42 1.48
C SER A 243 -5.70 18.82 2.83
N PRO A 244 -4.89 19.03 3.90
CA PRO A 244 -5.36 19.49 5.21
C PRO A 244 -6.15 20.81 5.18
#